data_AF-A0A5M8P048-F1
#
_entry.id   AF-A0A5M8P048-F1
#
_cell.length_a   1.000
_cell.length_b   1.000
_cell.length_c   1.000
_cell.angle_alpha   90.00
_cell.angle_beta   90.00
_cell.angle_gamma   90.00
#
_symmetry.space_group_name_H-M   'P 1'
#
loop_
_entity.id
_entity.type
_entity.pdbx_description
1 polymer ?
#
loop_
_entity_poly.entity_id
_entity_poly.type
_entity_poly.pdbx_seq_one_letter_code
_entity_poly.pdbx_strand_id
1 'polypeptide(L)'
;MKNLWYYSLLLFILFSSCSKQLPENAVFQDKVIAISPDYSHGTIPWNIAPLNFSINVEADDYLAALYSSKGEKIIAGGKQVEWNLKSWHRLLEANKGDTLYTEIYLKKGNQWTKHPLLKNVIAPDAIDEYISYRLIEPSYVTYELMTINQRNLTNFDEKVIYDNSMLSSGENGQCINCHSYQNYNRTGNMQFHVRQHLGGTVIVTGDNVTKVSLKTEHTISAGVYPAWHPTENLIAYSTNNTSQNFHTRDPQKVEVMDSESALILYDVTKNEVKEIVNEPNHLETFPAWSPDGKYLYYVSAAYPENINKDSENLYLEYKDFRYNIYRKAFNPETYEFTATDTIFEASEYGKSATFPRVSPDGRYLLFTLGDFGNFHIWHKSSDLYLLDMETWTLSALAELNSPDVESYHSWSSNGRWIIFSSRRDDGSYTRPYIGYFKDGKASKPFILPQKSPDFYGEFFKSYNIPEFMVEPVKVSRKNLVDAIKKDAQQATFNNELKKPVIKKDEKENFYE
;
A
#
# COMPACT_ATOMS: atom_id res chain seq x y z
N MET A 1 -5.24 -66.67 -27.76
CA MET A 1 -5.14 -65.26 -27.33
C MET A 1 -5.91 -64.37 -28.30
N LYS A 2 -7.23 -64.41 -28.23
CA LYS A 2 -8.16 -63.54 -28.95
C LYS A 2 -9.23 -63.22 -27.92
N ASN A 3 -9.06 -62.15 -27.15
CA ASN A 3 -10.06 -61.53 -26.25
C ASN A 3 -9.42 -60.48 -25.31
N LEU A 4 -8.45 -59.68 -25.79
CA LEU A 4 -7.83 -58.62 -24.96
C LEU A 4 -7.83 -57.24 -25.61
N TRP A 5 -8.64 -57.03 -26.65
CA TRP A 5 -8.70 -55.75 -27.39
C TRP A 5 -10.06 -55.06 -27.32
N TYR A 6 -11.04 -55.64 -26.62
CA TYR A 6 -12.38 -55.05 -26.47
C TYR A 6 -12.58 -54.27 -25.16
N TYR A 7 -11.64 -54.34 -24.21
CA TYR A 7 -11.75 -53.61 -22.93
C TYR A 7 -11.00 -52.26 -22.89
N SER A 8 -10.22 -51.92 -23.92
CA SER A 8 -9.52 -50.62 -23.99
C SER A 8 -10.29 -49.55 -24.78
N LEU A 9 -11.44 -49.88 -25.38
CA LEU A 9 -12.25 -48.92 -26.14
C LEU A 9 -13.46 -48.37 -25.36
N LEU A 10 -13.72 -48.86 -24.14
CA LEU A 10 -14.86 -48.48 -23.31
C LEU A 10 -14.50 -47.53 -22.15
N LEU A 11 -13.24 -47.09 -22.05
CA LEU A 11 -12.75 -46.18 -21.01
C LEU A 11 -12.25 -44.81 -21.52
N PHE A 12 -12.53 -44.48 -22.78
CA PHE A 12 -12.17 -43.18 -23.39
C PHE A 12 -13.37 -42.32 -23.79
N ILE A 13 -14.59 -42.72 -23.40
CA ILE A 13 -15.80 -41.92 -23.54
C ILE A 13 -16.22 -41.53 -22.12
N LEU A 14 -15.66 -40.43 -21.58
CA LEU A 14 -16.21 -39.61 -20.49
C LEU A 14 -15.31 -38.40 -20.10
N PHE A 15 -14.53 -37.86 -21.05
CA PHE A 15 -14.10 -36.45 -20.98
C PHE A 15 -14.73 -35.65 -22.12
N SER A 16 -16.03 -35.84 -22.31
CA SER A 16 -16.85 -34.80 -22.92
C SER A 16 -16.90 -33.65 -21.92
N SER A 17 -15.96 -32.71 -22.02
CA SER A 17 -16.14 -31.37 -21.48
C SER A 17 -17.48 -30.89 -22.03
N CYS A 18 -18.52 -30.95 -21.20
CA CYS A 18 -19.80 -30.37 -21.55
C CYS A 18 -19.53 -28.87 -21.62
N SER A 19 -19.33 -28.35 -22.84
CA SER A 19 -19.19 -26.92 -23.05
C SER A 19 -20.49 -26.29 -22.54
N LYS A 20 -20.41 -25.60 -21.39
CA LYS A 20 -21.55 -24.90 -20.83
C LYS A 20 -22.04 -23.92 -21.90
N GLN A 21 -23.24 -24.15 -22.44
CA GLN A 21 -23.86 -23.27 -23.42
C GLN A 21 -24.73 -22.25 -22.70
N LEU A 22 -24.77 -21.03 -23.24
CA LEU A 22 -25.68 -20.01 -22.73
C LEU A 22 -27.12 -20.34 -23.13
N PRO A 23 -28.10 -20.09 -22.25
CA PRO A 23 -29.50 -20.32 -22.56
C PRO A 23 -30.00 -19.33 -23.63
N GLU A 24 -30.34 -19.84 -24.82
CA GLU A 24 -30.87 -19.02 -25.93
C GLU A 24 -32.21 -18.34 -25.60
N ASN A 25 -33.05 -19.02 -24.80
CA ASN A 25 -34.39 -18.56 -24.43
C ASN A 25 -34.43 -17.83 -23.07
N ALA A 26 -33.31 -17.26 -22.62
CA ALA A 26 -33.29 -16.52 -21.36
C ALA A 26 -34.12 -15.23 -21.45
N VAL A 27 -35.06 -15.05 -20.52
CA VAL A 27 -35.90 -13.86 -20.46
C VAL A 27 -35.12 -12.72 -19.82
N PHE A 28 -35.02 -11.58 -20.52
CA PHE A 28 -34.35 -10.41 -19.97
C PHE A 28 -35.14 -9.83 -18.79
N GLN A 29 -34.46 -9.56 -17.69
CA GLN A 29 -34.98 -8.85 -16.55
C GLN A 29 -34.10 -7.63 -16.29
N ASP A 30 -34.70 -6.44 -16.33
CA ASP A 30 -34.00 -5.17 -16.04
C ASP A 30 -33.80 -4.99 -14.53
N LYS A 31 -32.98 -5.89 -13.96
CA LYS A 31 -32.64 -5.94 -12.55
C LYS A 31 -31.15 -6.21 -12.43
N VAL A 32 -30.41 -5.22 -11.90
CA VAL A 32 -28.99 -5.36 -11.59
C VAL A 32 -28.80 -6.45 -10.53
N ILE A 33 -27.83 -7.33 -10.77
CA ILE A 33 -27.47 -8.40 -9.86
C ILE A 33 -26.30 -7.96 -9.00
N ALA A 34 -26.50 -7.98 -7.67
CA ALA A 34 -25.43 -7.74 -6.72
C ALA A 34 -24.42 -8.89 -6.78
N ILE A 35 -23.13 -8.54 -6.83
CA ILE A 35 -22.01 -9.47 -6.78
C ILE A 35 -21.05 -9.09 -5.64
N SER A 36 -20.28 -10.04 -5.15
CA SER A 36 -19.25 -9.80 -4.14
C SER A 36 -17.94 -10.52 -4.48
N PRO A 37 -16.79 -9.83 -4.52
CA PRO A 37 -16.66 -8.38 -4.43
C PRO A 37 -17.35 -7.64 -5.58
N ASP A 38 -17.68 -6.37 -5.37
CA ASP A 38 -18.24 -5.52 -6.44
C ASP A 38 -17.12 -5.04 -7.38
N TYR A 39 -17.00 -5.71 -8.52
CA TYR A 39 -16.10 -5.33 -9.60
C TYR A 39 -16.77 -4.50 -10.69
N SER A 40 -18.03 -4.10 -10.54
CA SER A 40 -18.76 -3.41 -11.61
C SER A 40 -18.26 -1.99 -11.85
N HIS A 41 -18.27 -1.56 -13.11
CA HIS A 41 -18.10 -0.16 -13.53
C HIS A 41 -16.74 0.47 -13.19
N GLY A 42 -15.70 -0.35 -13.00
CA GLY A 42 -14.32 0.10 -12.78
C GLY A 42 -13.45 0.01 -14.04
N THR A 43 -12.20 0.46 -13.91
CA THR A 43 -11.14 0.23 -14.90
C THR A 43 -10.15 -0.79 -14.37
N ILE A 44 -9.78 -1.79 -15.18
CA ILE A 44 -8.96 -2.94 -14.77
C ILE A 44 -7.69 -3.08 -15.62
N PRO A 45 -6.56 -3.53 -15.04
CA PRO A 45 -5.34 -3.76 -15.81
C PRO A 45 -5.53 -4.95 -16.75
N TRP A 46 -4.95 -4.92 -17.95
CA TRP A 46 -5.07 -6.06 -18.86
C TRP A 46 -4.33 -7.30 -18.35
N ASN A 47 -3.31 -7.13 -17.50
CA ASN A 47 -2.51 -8.21 -16.92
C ASN A 47 -2.95 -8.61 -15.50
N ILE A 48 -4.11 -8.14 -15.00
CA ILE A 48 -4.57 -8.47 -13.65
C ILE A 48 -5.07 -9.91 -13.55
N ALA A 49 -4.92 -10.53 -12.38
CA ALA A 49 -5.54 -11.80 -12.05
C ALA A 49 -7.08 -11.74 -12.23
N PRO A 50 -7.74 -12.89 -12.47
CA PRO A 50 -9.18 -12.94 -12.62
C PRO A 50 -9.96 -12.28 -11.50
N LEU A 51 -10.93 -11.45 -11.88
CA LEU A 51 -11.90 -10.86 -10.96
C LEU A 51 -13.01 -11.88 -10.67
N ASN A 52 -12.71 -12.82 -9.78
CA ASN A 52 -13.66 -13.86 -9.35
C ASN A 52 -14.66 -13.29 -8.34
N PHE A 53 -15.95 -13.57 -8.51
CA PHE A 53 -17.02 -13.00 -7.68
C PHE A 53 -18.13 -14.02 -7.39
N SER A 54 -18.85 -13.80 -6.29
CA SER A 54 -20.06 -14.52 -5.89
C SER A 54 -21.30 -13.74 -6.34
N ILE A 55 -22.32 -14.45 -6.85
CA ILE A 55 -23.62 -13.88 -7.19
C ILE A 55 -24.51 -13.88 -5.95
N ASN A 56 -24.91 -12.69 -5.47
CA ASN A 56 -25.64 -12.50 -4.22
C ASN A 56 -27.16 -12.54 -4.41
N VAL A 57 -27.65 -13.50 -5.21
CA VAL A 57 -29.08 -13.73 -5.43
C VAL A 57 -29.33 -15.22 -5.46
N GLU A 58 -30.32 -15.69 -4.69
CA GLU A 58 -30.70 -17.10 -4.71
C GLU A 58 -31.36 -17.50 -6.03
N ALA A 59 -30.85 -18.59 -6.61
CA ALA A 59 -31.28 -19.23 -7.84
C ALA A 59 -30.92 -20.73 -7.80
N ASP A 60 -31.57 -21.53 -8.65
CA ASP A 60 -31.34 -22.98 -8.74
C ASP A 60 -30.06 -23.30 -9.53
N ASP A 61 -29.68 -22.41 -10.46
CA ASP A 61 -28.47 -22.53 -11.27
C ASP A 61 -28.01 -21.14 -11.76
N TYR A 62 -26.73 -21.05 -12.12
CA TYR A 62 -26.02 -19.79 -12.39
C TYR A 62 -25.09 -19.97 -13.59
N LEU A 63 -25.13 -19.02 -14.52
CA LEU A 63 -24.13 -18.90 -15.57
C LEU A 63 -23.65 -17.45 -15.65
N ALA A 64 -22.36 -17.27 -15.88
CA ALA A 64 -21.77 -15.99 -16.21
C ALA A 64 -20.93 -16.12 -17.48
N ALA A 65 -20.92 -15.07 -18.29
CA ALA A 65 -20.09 -15.04 -19.49
C ALA A 65 -19.34 -13.72 -19.64
N LEU A 66 -18.08 -13.82 -20.04
CA LEU A 66 -17.21 -12.68 -20.37
C LEU A 66 -16.95 -12.61 -21.86
N TYR A 67 -17.02 -11.41 -22.41
CA TYR A 67 -16.58 -11.13 -23.76
C TYR A 67 -16.17 -9.67 -23.92
N SER A 68 -15.49 -9.39 -25.03
CA SER A 68 -15.16 -8.04 -25.51
C SER A 68 -15.25 -8.04 -27.04
N SER A 69 -14.74 -7.02 -27.75
CA SER A 69 -14.87 -6.95 -29.21
C SER A 69 -14.11 -8.06 -29.95
N LYS A 70 -13.03 -8.57 -29.37
CA LYS A 70 -12.19 -9.63 -29.93
C LYS A 70 -12.07 -10.82 -28.97
N GLY A 71 -11.76 -11.98 -29.54
CA GLY A 71 -11.52 -13.21 -28.78
C GLY A 71 -12.80 -14.01 -28.51
N GLU A 72 -12.61 -15.20 -27.94
CA GLU A 72 -13.72 -16.10 -27.64
C GLU A 72 -14.41 -15.70 -26.33
N LYS A 73 -15.73 -15.86 -26.31
CA LYS A 73 -16.53 -15.70 -25.10
C LYS A 73 -16.16 -16.79 -24.08
N ILE A 74 -15.88 -16.39 -22.84
CA ILE A 74 -15.55 -17.29 -21.73
C ILE A 74 -16.82 -17.50 -20.90
N ILE A 75 -17.12 -18.75 -20.54
CA ILE A 75 -18.31 -19.10 -19.75
C ILE A 75 -17.89 -19.79 -18.46
N ALA A 76 -18.46 -19.34 -17.35
CA ALA A 76 -18.35 -19.96 -16.03
C ALA A 76 -19.76 -20.27 -15.52
N GLY A 77 -19.89 -21.23 -14.61
CA GLY A 77 -21.19 -21.54 -14.01
C GLY A 77 -21.04 -22.01 -12.60
N GLY A 78 -22.07 -21.74 -11.79
CA GLY A 78 -22.01 -21.80 -10.33
C GLY A 78 -22.21 -20.42 -9.72
N LYS A 79 -22.66 -20.39 -8.46
CA LYS A 79 -22.88 -19.16 -7.68
C LYS A 79 -21.58 -18.37 -7.48
N GLN A 80 -20.48 -19.08 -7.25
CA GLN A 80 -19.12 -18.56 -7.29
C GLN A 80 -18.61 -18.64 -8.73
N VAL A 81 -18.31 -17.48 -9.30
CA VAL A 81 -17.84 -17.33 -10.66
C VAL A 81 -16.32 -17.22 -10.62
N GLU A 82 -15.65 -18.25 -11.14
CA GLU A 82 -14.20 -18.31 -11.26
C GLU A 82 -13.78 -18.39 -12.73
N TRP A 83 -12.93 -17.47 -13.17
CA TRP A 83 -12.47 -17.46 -14.56
C TRP A 83 -11.18 -18.24 -14.73
N ASN A 84 -11.09 -18.96 -15.85
CA ASN A 84 -9.84 -19.62 -16.23
C ASN A 84 -8.75 -18.57 -16.51
N LEU A 85 -7.69 -18.57 -15.72
CA LEU A 85 -6.57 -17.62 -15.77
C LEU A 85 -6.02 -17.38 -17.19
N LYS A 86 -5.76 -18.45 -17.96
CA LYS A 86 -5.18 -18.34 -19.31
C LYS A 86 -6.15 -17.69 -20.30
N SER A 87 -7.42 -18.07 -20.23
CA SER A 87 -8.46 -17.54 -21.11
C SER A 87 -8.75 -16.08 -20.79
N TRP A 88 -8.82 -15.74 -19.50
CA TRP A 88 -8.96 -14.38 -18.97
C TRP A 88 -7.87 -13.46 -19.52
N HIS A 89 -6.60 -13.81 -19.34
CA HIS A 89 -5.47 -13.01 -19.84
C HIS A 89 -5.48 -12.85 -21.34
N ARG A 90 -5.77 -13.93 -22.09
CA ARG A 90 -5.87 -13.85 -23.54
C ARG A 90 -6.96 -12.87 -23.99
N LEU A 91 -8.10 -12.87 -23.32
CA LEU A 91 -9.21 -11.97 -23.63
C LEU A 91 -8.83 -10.52 -23.31
N LEU A 92 -8.25 -10.24 -22.14
CA LEU A 92 -7.88 -8.87 -21.76
C LEU A 92 -6.76 -8.31 -22.65
N GLU A 93 -5.71 -9.10 -22.91
CA GLU A 93 -4.58 -8.72 -23.75
C GLU A 93 -5.02 -8.31 -25.16
N ALA A 94 -5.96 -9.05 -25.75
CA ALA A 94 -6.47 -8.78 -27.09
C ALA A 94 -7.33 -7.50 -27.17
N ASN A 95 -7.82 -6.99 -26.04
CA ASN A 95 -8.83 -5.94 -25.94
C ASN A 95 -8.41 -4.76 -25.05
N LYS A 96 -7.11 -4.46 -24.98
CA LYS A 96 -6.58 -3.25 -24.31
C LYS A 96 -7.27 -1.99 -24.83
N GLY A 97 -7.76 -1.15 -23.92
CA GLY A 97 -8.50 0.07 -24.22
C GLY A 97 -9.98 -0.12 -24.56
N ASP A 98 -10.48 -1.36 -24.60
CA ASP A 98 -11.88 -1.69 -24.87
C ASP A 98 -12.67 -1.99 -23.59
N THR A 99 -13.96 -2.29 -23.74
CA THR A 99 -14.85 -2.68 -22.65
C THR A 99 -14.93 -4.20 -22.51
N LEU A 100 -14.76 -4.69 -21.30
CA LEU A 100 -15.12 -6.03 -20.88
C LEU A 100 -16.59 -6.07 -20.45
N TYR A 101 -17.34 -7.01 -21.00
CA TYR A 101 -18.75 -7.22 -20.68
C TYR A 101 -18.93 -8.53 -19.92
N THR A 102 -19.64 -8.47 -18.79
CA THR A 102 -20.07 -9.64 -18.03
C THR A 102 -21.57 -9.80 -18.12
N GLU A 103 -22.02 -10.92 -18.67
CA GLU A 103 -23.41 -11.37 -18.64
C GLU A 103 -23.65 -12.25 -17.42
N ILE A 104 -24.78 -12.07 -16.74
CA ILE A 104 -25.23 -12.93 -15.64
C ILE A 104 -26.59 -13.53 -16.00
N TYR A 105 -26.68 -14.84 -15.81
CA TYR A 105 -27.88 -15.63 -16.03
C TYR A 105 -28.25 -16.40 -14.77
N LEU A 106 -29.52 -16.35 -14.39
CA LEU A 106 -30.06 -17.05 -13.23
C LEU A 106 -31.19 -17.99 -13.66
N LYS A 107 -31.18 -19.22 -13.14
CA LYS A 107 -32.27 -20.18 -13.33
C LYS A 107 -33.17 -20.24 -12.11
N LYS A 108 -34.48 -20.16 -12.31
CA LYS A 108 -35.49 -20.50 -11.30
C LYS A 108 -36.54 -21.42 -11.91
N GLY A 109 -36.70 -22.61 -11.32
CA GLY A 109 -37.44 -23.70 -11.91
C GLY A 109 -36.90 -24.04 -13.30
N ASN A 110 -37.75 -23.94 -14.32
CA ASN A 110 -37.38 -24.21 -15.71
C ASN A 110 -37.05 -22.96 -16.53
N GLN A 111 -37.03 -21.78 -15.91
CA GLN A 111 -36.82 -20.52 -16.62
C GLN A 111 -35.44 -19.95 -16.34
N TRP A 112 -34.72 -19.62 -17.42
CA TRP A 112 -33.52 -18.80 -17.37
C TRP A 112 -33.87 -17.33 -17.54
N THR A 113 -33.16 -16.49 -16.81
CA THR A 113 -33.28 -15.03 -16.88
C THR A 113 -31.91 -14.42 -17.16
N LYS A 114 -31.86 -13.36 -17.97
CA LYS A 114 -30.64 -12.60 -18.27
C LYS A 114 -30.76 -11.21 -17.65
N HIS A 115 -29.67 -10.73 -17.05
CA HIS A 115 -29.64 -9.46 -16.33
C HIS A 115 -28.82 -8.39 -17.08
N PRO A 116 -28.90 -7.10 -16.66
CA PRO A 116 -28.09 -6.03 -17.24
C PRO A 116 -26.60 -6.35 -17.16
N LEU A 117 -25.86 -5.90 -18.17
CA LEU A 117 -24.42 -6.16 -18.30
C LEU A 117 -23.64 -5.43 -17.20
N LEU A 118 -22.72 -6.14 -16.56
CA LEU A 118 -21.62 -5.48 -15.85
C LEU A 118 -20.57 -5.08 -16.88
N LYS A 119 -20.01 -3.88 -16.72
CA LYS A 119 -19.04 -3.32 -17.66
C LYS A 119 -17.79 -2.89 -16.92
N ASN A 120 -16.64 -3.19 -17.50
CA ASN A 120 -15.34 -2.70 -17.05
C ASN A 120 -14.54 -2.18 -18.24
N VAL A 121 -13.78 -1.11 -18.05
CA VAL A 121 -12.79 -0.68 -19.04
C VAL A 121 -11.52 -1.50 -18.84
N ILE A 122 -10.98 -2.06 -19.90
CA ILE A 122 -9.66 -2.70 -19.90
C ILE A 122 -8.64 -1.59 -20.18
N ALA A 123 -7.83 -1.22 -19.19
CA ALA A 123 -6.83 -0.19 -19.38
C ALA A 123 -5.78 -0.62 -20.42
N PRO A 124 -5.22 0.32 -21.21
CA PRO A 124 -4.06 0.02 -22.05
C PRO A 124 -2.79 -0.20 -21.23
N ASP A 125 -2.73 0.37 -20.03
CA ASP A 125 -1.58 0.31 -19.13
C ASP A 125 -1.62 -0.97 -18.26
N ALA A 126 -0.48 -1.64 -18.15
CA ALA A 126 -0.30 -2.76 -17.23
C ALA A 126 -0.22 -2.28 -15.78
N ILE A 127 -0.54 -3.16 -14.82
CA ILE A 127 -0.18 -2.98 -13.41
C ILE A 127 1.18 -3.60 -13.12
N ASP A 128 1.90 -3.08 -12.13
CA ASP A 128 3.10 -3.73 -11.62
C ASP A 128 2.75 -5.15 -11.14
N GLU A 129 3.61 -6.14 -11.44
CA GLU A 129 3.26 -7.54 -11.25
C GLU A 129 3.16 -7.97 -9.79
N TYR A 130 3.76 -7.23 -8.86
CA TYR A 130 3.81 -7.61 -7.46
C TYR A 130 3.34 -6.49 -6.54
N ILE A 131 2.78 -6.89 -5.41
CA ILE A 131 2.66 -6.03 -4.23
C ILE A 131 3.29 -6.73 -3.04
N SER A 132 3.76 -5.95 -2.08
CA SER A 132 4.09 -6.40 -0.74
C SER A 132 3.10 -5.82 0.25
N TYR A 133 2.92 -6.50 1.38
CA TYR A 133 2.14 -5.99 2.50
C TYR A 133 2.41 -6.81 3.76
N ARG A 134 2.10 -6.23 4.91
CA ARG A 134 2.08 -6.91 6.20
C ARG A 134 0.67 -7.39 6.52
N LEU A 135 0.56 -8.63 7.02
CA LEU A 135 -0.66 -9.15 7.62
C LEU A 135 -0.57 -9.06 9.14
N ILE A 136 -1.58 -8.44 9.75
CA ILE A 136 -1.66 -8.19 11.19
C ILE A 136 -3.09 -8.32 11.70
N GLU A 137 -3.26 -8.67 12.97
CA GLU A 137 -4.56 -8.65 13.64
C GLU A 137 -5.15 -7.22 13.67
N PRO A 138 -6.47 -7.05 13.54
CA PRO A 138 -7.11 -5.74 13.39
C PRO A 138 -7.01 -4.86 14.63
N SER A 139 -6.76 -5.44 15.81
CA SER A 139 -6.59 -4.68 17.05
C SER A 139 -5.22 -4.04 17.18
N TYR A 140 -4.22 -4.44 16.39
CA TYR A 140 -2.82 -4.01 16.51
C TYR A 140 -2.17 -4.31 17.88
N VAL A 141 -2.78 -5.15 18.73
CA VAL A 141 -2.29 -5.47 20.09
C VAL A 141 -1.31 -6.65 20.09
N THR A 142 -1.53 -7.64 19.23
CA THR A 142 -0.75 -8.88 19.24
C THR A 142 0.56 -8.70 18.45
N TYR A 143 1.70 -8.85 19.13
CA TYR A 143 3.02 -8.82 18.50
C TYR A 143 3.50 -10.19 18.00
N GLU A 144 2.65 -11.21 18.09
CA GLU A 144 2.91 -12.56 17.59
C GLU A 144 2.00 -12.82 16.37
N LEU A 145 2.44 -13.62 15.40
CA LEU A 145 1.68 -14.03 14.20
C LEU A 145 1.54 -12.95 13.10
N MET A 146 2.58 -12.15 12.88
CA MET A 146 2.68 -11.23 11.74
C MET A 146 3.55 -11.80 10.62
N THR A 147 3.11 -11.58 9.39
CA THR A 147 3.88 -11.91 8.20
C THR A 147 4.03 -10.70 7.30
N ILE A 148 5.20 -10.55 6.68
CA ILE A 148 5.38 -9.70 5.49
C ILE A 148 5.26 -10.64 4.29
N ASN A 149 4.38 -10.30 3.35
CA ASN A 149 4.00 -11.14 2.23
C ASN A 149 4.25 -10.38 0.94
N GLN A 150 4.36 -11.13 -0.15
CA GLN A 150 4.30 -10.59 -1.50
C GLN A 150 3.33 -11.40 -2.35
N ARG A 151 2.58 -10.71 -3.20
CA ARG A 151 1.48 -11.25 -3.99
C ARG A 151 1.68 -10.88 -5.45
N ASN A 152 1.63 -11.86 -6.35
CA ASN A 152 1.71 -11.61 -7.79
C ASN A 152 0.32 -11.19 -8.34
N LEU A 153 0.14 -9.93 -8.70
CA LEU A 153 -1.11 -9.36 -9.18
C LEU A 153 -1.62 -9.94 -10.51
N THR A 154 -0.80 -10.66 -11.27
CA THR A 154 -1.20 -11.30 -12.53
C THR A 154 -1.80 -12.69 -12.35
N ASN A 155 -1.66 -13.30 -11.18
CA ASN A 155 -2.23 -14.60 -10.85
C ASN A 155 -2.69 -14.64 -9.38
N PHE A 156 -2.77 -15.81 -8.73
CA PHE A 156 -3.16 -15.95 -7.32
C PHE A 156 -2.01 -16.31 -6.35
N ASP A 157 -0.78 -16.32 -6.84
CA ASP A 157 0.38 -16.74 -6.06
C ASP A 157 0.76 -15.70 -5.01
N GLU A 158 1.04 -16.21 -3.82
CA GLU A 158 1.45 -15.44 -2.66
C GLU A 158 2.61 -16.15 -1.96
N LYS A 159 3.57 -15.37 -1.47
CA LYS A 159 4.72 -15.89 -0.73
C LYS A 159 4.98 -15.03 0.50
N VAL A 160 5.13 -15.69 1.65
CA VAL A 160 5.61 -15.04 2.87
C VAL A 160 7.11 -14.75 2.74
N ILE A 161 7.47 -13.47 2.79
CA ILE A 161 8.86 -12.97 2.83
C ILE A 161 9.46 -13.30 4.20
N TYR A 162 8.81 -12.85 5.28
CA TYR A 162 9.21 -13.10 6.66
C TYR A 162 8.01 -13.37 7.55
N ASP A 163 8.19 -14.28 8.51
CA ASP A 163 7.18 -14.70 9.49
C ASP A 163 7.80 -14.57 10.88
N ASN A 164 7.25 -13.69 11.72
CA ASN A 164 7.81 -13.42 13.03
C ASN A 164 7.67 -14.60 14.00
N SER A 165 6.76 -15.55 13.75
CA SER A 165 6.56 -16.72 14.60
C SER A 165 7.78 -17.65 14.63
N MET A 166 8.68 -17.53 13.66
CA MET A 166 9.93 -18.30 13.62
C MET A 166 10.90 -17.93 14.75
N LEU A 167 10.77 -16.72 15.29
CA LEU A 167 11.62 -16.17 16.36
C LEU A 167 10.81 -15.56 17.51
N SER A 168 9.48 -15.74 17.51
CA SER A 168 8.60 -15.27 18.58
C SER A 168 8.09 -16.45 19.40
N SER A 169 8.30 -16.42 20.72
CA SER A 169 7.70 -17.39 21.64
C SER A 169 7.52 -16.82 23.05
N GLY A 170 6.27 -16.83 23.55
CA GLY A 170 5.95 -16.40 24.90
C GLY A 170 6.33 -14.93 25.13
N GLU A 171 7.27 -14.68 26.03
CA GLU A 171 7.73 -13.30 26.30
C GLU A 171 8.66 -12.75 25.20
N ASN A 172 9.11 -13.59 24.26
CA ASN A 172 10.01 -13.20 23.17
C ASN A 172 9.27 -12.73 21.90
N GLY A 173 8.14 -12.03 22.03
CA GLY A 173 7.38 -11.52 20.88
C GLY A 173 8.16 -10.52 20.03
N GLN A 174 7.95 -10.54 18.71
CA GLN A 174 8.57 -9.60 17.76
C GLN A 174 7.54 -8.85 16.94
N CYS A 175 7.49 -7.51 17.04
CA CYS A 175 6.76 -6.75 16.03
C CYS A 175 7.59 -6.58 14.76
N ILE A 176 7.03 -6.95 13.61
CA ILE A 176 7.60 -6.61 12.31
C ILE A 176 6.76 -5.54 11.64
N ASN A 177 7.39 -4.45 11.18
CA ASN A 177 6.66 -3.33 10.58
C ASN A 177 7.53 -2.52 9.62
N CYS A 178 6.87 -1.54 8.98
CA CYS A 178 7.45 -0.57 8.07
C CYS A 178 8.41 -1.20 7.06
N HIS A 179 7.95 -2.25 6.36
CA HIS A 179 8.70 -2.77 5.23
C HIS A 179 8.66 -1.75 4.09
N SER A 180 9.78 -1.57 3.41
CA SER A 180 9.89 -0.63 2.29
C SER A 180 10.93 -1.08 1.27
N TYR A 181 10.74 -0.66 0.03
CA TYR A 181 11.55 -1.08 -1.12
C TYR A 181 12.13 0.11 -1.86
N GLN A 182 13.37 -0.03 -2.32
CA GLN A 182 13.94 0.95 -3.24
C GLN A 182 13.43 0.69 -4.65
N ASN A 183 12.96 1.75 -5.32
CA ASN A 183 12.64 1.74 -6.75
C ASN A 183 11.81 0.51 -7.16
N TYR A 184 10.68 0.28 -6.49
CA TYR A 184 9.76 -0.84 -6.78
C TYR A 184 10.44 -2.21 -6.70
N ASN A 185 11.43 -2.34 -5.82
CA ASN A 185 12.27 -3.51 -5.61
C ASN A 185 13.12 -3.92 -6.84
N ARG A 186 13.32 -3.05 -7.83
CA ARG A 186 14.17 -3.32 -9.01
C ARG A 186 15.60 -3.69 -8.65
N THR A 187 16.13 -3.07 -7.60
CA THR A 187 17.50 -3.29 -7.12
C THR A 187 17.62 -4.46 -6.15
N GLY A 188 16.49 -5.05 -5.72
CA GLY A 188 16.44 -6.01 -4.62
C GLY A 188 16.67 -5.39 -3.24
N ASN A 189 16.82 -4.07 -3.15
CA ASN A 189 17.05 -3.37 -1.90
C ASN A 189 15.72 -3.18 -1.16
N MET A 190 15.68 -3.65 0.08
CA MET A 190 14.53 -3.52 0.96
C MET A 190 14.97 -3.35 2.40
N GLN A 191 14.06 -2.89 3.25
CA GLN A 191 14.24 -3.01 4.69
C GLN A 191 12.92 -3.33 5.38
N PHE A 192 13.00 -3.79 6.61
CA PHE A 192 11.89 -3.80 7.56
C PHE A 192 12.43 -3.78 8.98
N HIS A 193 11.61 -3.35 9.92
CA HIS A 193 11.99 -3.34 11.32
C HIS A 193 11.57 -4.61 12.03
N VAL A 194 12.42 -5.05 12.96
CA VAL A 194 12.08 -5.98 14.04
C VAL A 194 12.12 -5.18 15.34
N ARG A 195 11.04 -5.19 16.12
CA ARG A 195 10.95 -4.51 17.42
C ARG A 195 10.81 -5.52 18.55
N GLN A 196 11.14 -5.10 19.77
CA GLN A 196 11.18 -5.94 20.95
C GLN A 196 12.29 -7.00 20.86
N HIS A 197 11.95 -8.29 20.93
CA HIS A 197 12.93 -9.36 20.94
C HIS A 197 13.83 -9.35 19.69
N LEU A 198 15.15 -9.39 19.87
CA LEU A 198 16.17 -9.27 18.80
C LEU A 198 16.05 -8.00 17.94
N GLY A 199 15.56 -6.91 18.53
CA GLY A 199 15.25 -5.67 17.82
C GLY A 199 16.38 -5.10 16.97
N GLY A 200 16.00 -4.46 15.86
CA GLY A 200 16.88 -3.82 14.90
C GLY A 200 16.18 -3.62 13.55
N THR A 201 16.84 -2.91 12.65
CA THR A 201 16.38 -2.73 11.27
C THR A 201 17.09 -3.75 10.39
N VAL A 202 16.33 -4.62 9.73
CA VAL A 202 16.85 -5.55 8.73
C VAL A 202 16.95 -4.82 7.41
N ILE A 203 18.16 -4.72 6.86
CA ILE A 203 18.44 -4.06 5.58
C ILE A 203 18.99 -5.11 4.62
N VAL A 204 18.35 -5.20 3.46
CA VAL A 204 18.76 -6.04 2.34
C VAL A 204 19.30 -5.14 1.24
N THR A 205 20.53 -5.42 0.79
CA THR A 205 21.14 -4.76 -0.37
C THR A 205 21.66 -5.81 -1.33
N GLY A 206 20.97 -6.02 -2.45
CA GLY A 206 21.19 -7.20 -3.30
C GLY A 206 21.01 -8.51 -2.51
N ASP A 207 22.06 -9.32 -2.41
CA ASP A 207 22.05 -10.58 -1.64
C ASP A 207 22.50 -10.44 -0.18
N ASN A 208 23.01 -9.25 0.20
CA ASN A 208 23.49 -9.01 1.56
C ASN A 208 22.33 -8.67 2.50
N VAL A 209 22.32 -9.28 3.68
CA VAL A 209 21.33 -9.02 4.73
C VAL A 209 22.05 -8.64 6.01
N THR A 210 21.74 -7.46 6.53
CA THR A 210 22.30 -6.93 7.78
C THR A 210 21.20 -6.56 8.74
N LYS A 211 21.45 -6.68 10.05
CA LYS A 211 20.62 -6.07 11.09
C LYS A 211 21.39 -4.89 11.67
N VAL A 212 20.77 -3.71 11.69
CA VAL A 212 21.39 -2.45 12.10
C VAL A 212 20.60 -1.82 13.26
N SER A 213 21.32 -1.22 14.20
CA SER A 213 20.77 -0.34 15.22
C SER A 213 20.98 1.10 14.78
N LEU A 214 19.88 1.79 14.46
CA LEU A 214 19.90 3.19 14.00
C LEU A 214 19.84 4.20 15.15
N LYS A 215 19.60 3.73 16.39
CA LYS A 215 19.56 4.61 17.57
C LYS A 215 20.98 5.02 17.93
N THR A 216 21.22 6.33 18.07
CA THR A 216 22.47 6.89 18.58
C THR A 216 22.19 7.75 19.81
N GLU A 217 23.22 8.31 20.43
CA GLU A 217 23.05 9.29 21.51
C GLU A 217 22.47 10.63 21.03
N HIS A 218 22.48 10.87 19.71
CA HIS A 218 22.01 12.10 19.08
C HIS A 218 20.64 11.95 18.40
N THR A 219 20.01 10.77 18.44
CA THR A 219 18.69 10.55 17.84
C THR A 219 17.65 10.24 18.91
N ILE A 220 16.43 10.74 18.73
CA ILE A 220 15.27 10.52 19.63
C ILE A 220 15.04 9.02 19.85
N SER A 221 15.04 8.25 18.76
CA SER A 221 14.89 6.81 18.77
C SER A 221 15.62 6.17 17.58
N ALA A 222 15.39 4.87 17.33
CA ALA A 222 15.78 4.25 16.07
C ALA A 222 14.83 4.71 14.94
N GLY A 223 15.20 4.51 13.67
CA GLY A 223 14.33 4.85 12.54
C GLY A 223 12.97 4.15 12.60
N VAL A 224 11.89 4.89 12.31
CA VAL A 224 10.47 4.47 12.41
C VAL A 224 9.79 4.41 11.04
N TYR A 225 9.59 5.54 10.36
CA TYR A 225 8.98 5.57 9.02
C TYR A 225 10.05 5.79 7.96
N PRO A 226 10.30 4.79 7.08
CA PRO A 226 11.37 4.83 6.09
C PRO A 226 10.95 5.44 4.75
N ALA A 227 11.92 5.98 4.03
CA ALA A 227 11.83 6.28 2.61
C ALA A 227 13.20 6.07 1.94
N TRP A 228 13.28 5.07 1.06
CA TRP A 228 14.48 4.82 0.25
C TRP A 228 14.66 5.94 -0.78
N HIS A 229 15.90 6.45 -0.91
CA HIS A 229 16.25 7.28 -2.05
C HIS A 229 16.12 6.44 -3.33
N PRO A 230 15.52 6.97 -4.42
CA PRO A 230 15.18 6.16 -5.60
C PRO A 230 16.39 5.50 -6.27
N THR A 231 17.58 6.09 -6.19
CA THR A 231 18.79 5.60 -6.86
C THR A 231 19.99 5.36 -5.95
N GLU A 232 20.03 5.97 -4.77
CA GLU A 232 21.21 5.97 -3.90
C GLU A 232 20.99 5.02 -2.73
N ASN A 233 22.06 4.47 -2.15
CA ASN A 233 22.01 3.61 -0.97
C ASN A 233 21.78 4.43 0.31
N LEU A 234 20.72 5.24 0.29
CA LEU A 234 20.32 6.16 1.35
C LEU A 234 18.87 5.89 1.74
N ILE A 235 18.59 6.00 3.03
CA ILE A 235 17.22 5.87 3.57
C ILE A 235 16.96 7.05 4.50
N ALA A 236 15.94 7.84 4.18
CA ALA A 236 15.41 8.82 5.13
C ALA A 236 14.51 8.08 6.12
N TYR A 237 14.65 8.39 7.40
CA TYR A 237 13.76 7.88 8.46
C TYR A 237 13.20 9.06 9.24
N SER A 238 11.95 8.93 9.69
CA SER A 238 11.58 9.61 10.92
C SER A 238 12.14 8.86 12.13
N THR A 239 12.45 9.58 13.19
CA THR A 239 12.65 9.03 14.53
C THR A 239 11.57 9.59 15.42
N ASN A 240 10.87 8.75 16.18
CA ASN A 240 9.68 9.15 16.91
C ASN A 240 9.68 8.54 18.31
N ASN A 241 9.12 9.26 19.28
CA ASN A 241 8.67 8.70 20.54
C ASN A 241 7.15 8.47 20.45
N THR A 242 6.77 7.25 20.04
CA THR A 242 5.40 6.93 19.64
C THR A 242 4.61 6.27 20.76
N SER A 243 3.40 6.76 20.99
CA SER A 243 2.41 6.17 21.90
C SER A 243 1.18 5.68 21.12
N GLN A 244 0.56 4.59 21.59
CA GLN A 244 -0.64 4.03 21.00
C GLN A 244 -1.76 3.97 22.05
N ASN A 245 -2.93 4.47 21.69
CA ASN A 245 -4.10 4.55 22.54
C ASN A 245 -5.27 3.75 21.94
N PHE A 246 -6.09 3.19 22.82
CA PHE A 246 -7.25 2.38 22.46
C PHE A 246 -8.52 2.96 23.05
N HIS A 247 -9.45 3.35 22.18
CA HIS A 247 -10.72 3.91 22.62
C HIS A 247 -11.71 2.78 22.95
N THR A 248 -12.28 2.80 24.16
CA THR A 248 -13.26 1.78 24.59
C THR A 248 -14.62 1.93 23.90
N ARG A 249 -14.98 3.14 23.46
CA ARG A 249 -16.31 3.47 22.92
C ARG A 249 -16.31 4.10 21.52
N ASP A 250 -15.18 4.65 21.07
CA ASP A 250 -15.09 5.31 19.76
C ASP A 250 -14.97 4.23 18.65
N PRO A 251 -15.77 4.27 17.57
CA PRO A 251 -15.57 3.40 16.41
C PRO A 251 -14.21 3.56 15.73
N GLN A 252 -13.53 4.70 15.92
CA GLN A 252 -12.14 4.94 15.51
C GLN A 252 -11.23 4.39 16.62
N LYS A 253 -11.07 3.06 16.63
CA LYS A 253 -10.64 2.30 17.83
C LYS A 253 -9.23 2.61 18.34
N VAL A 254 -8.35 3.04 17.45
CA VAL A 254 -6.92 3.20 17.74
C VAL A 254 -6.47 4.58 17.32
N GLU A 255 -5.70 5.22 18.19
CA GLU A 255 -4.97 6.44 17.90
C GLU A 255 -3.48 6.21 18.13
N VAL A 256 -2.66 6.83 17.29
CA VAL A 256 -1.20 6.83 17.45
C VAL A 256 -0.74 8.27 17.44
N MET A 257 0.02 8.64 18.46
CA MET A 257 0.54 9.99 18.61
C MET A 257 2.00 9.95 19.01
N ASP A 258 2.78 10.80 18.38
CA ASP A 258 4.17 11.02 18.72
C ASP A 258 4.28 12.17 19.73
N SER A 259 5.10 12.00 20.76
CA SER A 259 5.41 13.06 21.72
C SER A 259 6.67 13.83 21.35
N GLU A 260 7.53 13.26 20.51
CA GLU A 260 8.73 13.86 19.92
C GLU A 260 8.99 13.20 18.56
N SER A 261 9.44 13.95 17.57
CA SER A 261 9.99 13.36 16.35
C SER A 261 11.02 14.24 15.67
N ALA A 262 11.74 13.66 14.70
CA ALA A 262 12.75 14.29 13.86
C ALA A 262 12.94 13.44 12.60
N LEU A 263 13.68 13.94 11.60
CA LEU A 263 14.10 13.16 10.44
C LEU A 263 15.62 13.00 10.38
N ILE A 264 16.06 11.79 10.01
CA ILE A 264 17.46 11.44 9.80
C ILE A 264 17.68 10.79 8.43
N LEU A 265 18.87 10.96 7.88
CA LEU A 265 19.35 10.27 6.68
C LEU A 265 20.32 9.17 7.11
N TYR A 266 20.07 7.94 6.68
CA TYR A 266 20.97 6.81 6.90
C TYR A 266 21.70 6.47 5.59
N ASP A 267 23.03 6.52 5.62
CA ASP A 267 23.91 6.00 4.57
C ASP A 267 24.19 4.52 4.84
N VAL A 268 23.59 3.66 4.01
CA VAL A 268 23.69 2.21 4.16
C VAL A 268 25.13 1.72 3.93
N THR A 269 25.89 2.41 3.09
CA THR A 269 27.25 2.00 2.70
C THR A 269 28.25 2.34 3.80
N LYS A 270 28.10 3.52 4.42
CA LYS A 270 28.96 3.96 5.52
C LYS A 270 28.49 3.49 6.89
N ASN A 271 27.24 3.00 6.99
CA ASN A 271 26.57 2.72 8.26
C ASN A 271 26.56 3.97 9.17
N GLU A 272 26.22 5.12 8.57
CA GLU A 272 26.20 6.42 9.23
C GLU A 272 24.79 7.03 9.19
N VAL A 273 24.41 7.70 10.28
CA VAL A 273 23.20 8.53 10.34
C VAL A 273 23.57 10.01 10.42
N LYS A 274 22.80 10.86 9.75
CA LYS A 274 22.90 12.32 9.79
C LYS A 274 21.53 12.94 10.04
N GLU A 275 21.45 14.04 10.76
CA GLU A 275 20.20 14.79 10.93
C GLU A 275 19.76 15.47 9.62
N ILE A 276 18.45 15.45 9.35
CA ILE A 276 17.81 16.19 8.25
C ILE A 276 17.05 17.40 8.79
N VAL A 277 16.21 17.18 9.80
CA VAL A 277 15.41 18.19 10.49
C VAL A 277 15.05 17.68 11.89
N ASN A 278 15.08 18.57 12.88
CA ASN A 278 14.81 18.28 14.29
C ASN A 278 14.40 19.59 14.97
N GLU A 279 13.17 20.06 14.71
CA GLU A 279 12.69 21.30 15.29
C GLU A 279 12.01 21.02 16.65
N PRO A 280 12.50 21.57 17.78
CA PRO A 280 12.05 21.15 19.13
C PRO A 280 10.58 21.34 19.47
N ASN A 281 9.85 22.10 18.65
CA ASN A 281 8.42 22.40 18.81
C ASN A 281 7.61 21.93 17.60
N HIS A 282 8.12 20.94 16.88
CA HIS A 282 7.44 20.31 15.77
C HIS A 282 7.52 18.79 15.86
N LEU A 283 6.64 18.13 15.11
CA LEU A 283 6.60 16.69 14.96
C LEU A 283 6.78 16.33 13.48
N GLU A 284 8.01 16.13 13.02
CA GLU A 284 8.31 15.73 11.64
C GLU A 284 8.20 14.22 11.43
N THR A 285 7.48 13.80 10.39
CA THR A 285 7.26 12.38 10.08
C THR A 285 6.94 12.11 8.60
N PHE A 286 6.75 10.84 8.26
CA PHE A 286 6.41 10.32 6.93
C PHE A 286 7.25 10.88 5.77
N PRO A 287 8.58 10.71 5.81
CA PRO A 287 9.43 11.10 4.70
C PRO A 287 9.04 10.39 3.38
N ALA A 288 9.30 11.06 2.26
CA ALA A 288 9.04 10.55 0.92
C ALA A 288 9.95 11.24 -0.11
N TRP A 289 10.72 10.48 -0.87
CA TRP A 289 11.54 11.06 -1.94
C TRP A 289 10.71 11.38 -3.17
N SER A 290 11.06 12.45 -3.88
CA SER A 290 10.67 12.64 -5.27
C SER A 290 11.22 11.50 -6.13
N PRO A 291 10.57 11.14 -7.25
CA PRO A 291 11.03 10.05 -8.12
C PRO A 291 12.43 10.29 -8.71
N ASP A 292 12.84 11.55 -8.86
CA ASP A 292 14.17 11.94 -9.32
C ASP A 292 15.22 12.05 -8.20
N GLY A 293 14.82 11.85 -6.94
CA GLY A 293 15.70 11.89 -5.77
C GLY A 293 16.12 13.30 -5.30
N LYS A 294 15.70 14.36 -6.00
CA LYS A 294 16.17 15.73 -5.71
C LYS A 294 15.44 16.42 -4.55
N TYR A 295 14.30 15.90 -4.13
CA TYR A 295 13.51 16.47 -3.05
C TYR A 295 13.09 15.39 -2.05
N LEU A 296 13.15 15.73 -0.77
CA LEU A 296 12.53 14.95 0.29
C LEU A 296 11.29 15.70 0.78
N TYR A 297 10.12 15.11 0.55
CA TYR A 297 8.85 15.54 1.12
C TYR A 297 8.66 14.89 2.48
N TYR A 298 7.96 15.57 3.37
CA TYR A 298 7.61 15.09 4.70
C TYR A 298 6.42 15.89 5.24
N VAL A 299 5.88 15.47 6.38
CA VAL A 299 4.88 16.25 7.09
C VAL A 299 5.39 16.69 8.45
N SER A 300 4.92 17.85 8.90
CA SER A 300 5.25 18.38 10.23
C SER A 300 4.05 19.09 10.84
N ALA A 301 3.87 18.93 12.15
CA ALA A 301 2.89 19.65 12.94
C ALA A 301 3.59 20.42 14.06
N ALA A 302 3.28 21.70 14.24
CA ALA A 302 3.69 22.44 15.42
C ALA A 302 2.89 21.95 16.64
N TYR A 303 3.48 21.99 17.84
CA TYR A 303 2.68 21.84 19.06
C TYR A 303 1.70 23.02 19.17
N PRO A 304 0.41 22.76 19.46
CA PRO A 304 -0.53 23.84 19.74
C PRO A 304 -0.08 24.70 20.93
N GLU A 305 -0.26 26.02 20.84
CA GLU A 305 0.30 27.00 21.80
C GLU A 305 -0.09 26.74 23.26
N ASN A 306 -1.26 26.15 23.50
CA ASN A 306 -1.80 25.91 24.84
C ASN A 306 -1.48 24.52 25.39
N ILE A 307 -0.68 23.72 24.69
CA ILE A 307 -0.36 22.35 25.07
C ILE A 307 1.06 22.27 25.60
N ASN A 308 1.21 21.77 26.83
CA ASN A 308 2.52 21.41 27.37
C ASN A 308 2.99 20.09 26.76
N LYS A 309 4.07 20.13 25.98
CA LYS A 309 4.66 18.94 25.34
C LYS A 309 5.16 17.88 26.33
N ASP A 310 5.51 18.29 27.56
CA ASP A 310 5.97 17.39 28.61
C ASP A 310 4.79 16.82 29.44
N SER A 311 3.55 17.13 29.06
CA SER A 311 2.36 16.64 29.75
C SER A 311 2.20 15.13 29.56
N GLU A 312 2.04 14.41 30.67
CA GLU A 312 1.64 12.98 30.63
C GLU A 312 0.28 12.77 29.93
N ASN A 313 -0.53 13.83 29.81
CA ASN A 313 -1.84 13.82 29.15
C ASN A 313 -1.81 14.32 27.70
N LEU A 314 -0.63 14.54 27.09
CA LEU A 314 -0.50 15.02 25.71
C LEU A 314 -1.36 14.20 24.72
N TYR A 315 -1.47 12.89 24.96
CA TYR A 315 -2.25 11.96 24.16
C TYR A 315 -3.75 12.25 24.14
N LEU A 316 -4.30 13.02 25.09
CA LEU A 316 -5.70 13.43 25.10
C LEU A 316 -5.98 14.55 24.08
N GLU A 317 -4.94 15.29 23.69
CA GLU A 317 -5.02 16.46 22.81
C GLU A 317 -4.65 16.13 21.35
N TYR A 318 -4.57 14.85 21.00
CA TYR A 318 -4.24 14.37 19.66
C TYR A 318 -5.09 15.02 18.54
N LYS A 319 -6.31 15.44 18.87
CA LYS A 319 -7.24 16.11 17.96
C LYS A 319 -6.88 17.56 17.64
N ASP A 320 -5.89 18.14 18.29
CA ASP A 320 -5.46 19.53 18.08
C ASP A 320 -4.24 19.63 17.16
N PHE A 321 -3.60 18.50 16.86
CA PHE A 321 -2.45 18.47 15.94
C PHE A 321 -2.90 18.52 14.48
N ARG A 322 -2.27 19.37 13.70
CA ARG A 322 -2.51 19.55 12.26
C ARG A 322 -1.19 19.49 11.52
N TYR A 323 -1.01 18.44 10.72
CA TYR A 323 0.19 18.21 9.95
C TYR A 323 0.09 18.90 8.58
N ASN A 324 1.10 19.70 8.25
CA ASN A 324 1.27 20.32 6.94
C ASN A 324 2.30 19.55 6.12
N ILE A 325 2.31 19.75 4.80
CA ILE A 325 3.29 19.12 3.89
C ILE A 325 4.40 20.10 3.57
N TYR A 326 5.64 19.64 3.75
CA TYR A 326 6.86 20.38 3.46
C TYR A 326 7.78 19.58 2.54
N ARG A 327 8.79 20.24 1.97
CA ARG A 327 9.90 19.58 1.28
C ARG A 327 11.24 20.26 1.55
N LYS A 328 12.33 19.54 1.31
CA LYS A 328 13.70 20.08 1.25
C LYS A 328 14.37 19.58 -0.03
N ALA A 329 15.07 20.44 -0.76
CA ALA A 329 15.92 20.00 -1.86
C ALA A 329 17.16 19.29 -1.31
N PHE A 330 17.58 18.22 -1.97
CA PHE A 330 18.70 17.34 -1.60
C PHE A 330 19.79 17.36 -2.67
N ASN A 331 21.05 17.50 -2.24
CA ASN A 331 22.21 17.36 -3.11
C ASN A 331 22.82 15.95 -2.96
N PRO A 332 22.75 15.08 -3.99
CA PRO A 332 23.28 13.72 -3.91
C PRO A 332 24.81 13.64 -3.89
N GLU A 333 25.54 14.70 -4.22
CA GLU A 333 27.01 14.69 -4.16
C GLU A 333 27.53 14.98 -2.75
N THR A 334 26.82 15.84 -2.01
CA THR A 334 27.24 16.31 -0.67
C THR A 334 26.39 15.76 0.46
N TYR A 335 25.27 15.13 0.16
CA TYR A 335 24.23 14.70 1.10
C TYR A 335 23.72 15.84 1.99
N GLU A 336 23.58 17.03 1.42
CA GLU A 336 23.08 18.22 2.10
C GLU A 336 21.65 18.53 1.69
N PHE A 337 20.90 19.09 2.65
CA PHE A 337 19.53 19.57 2.44
C PHE A 337 19.47 21.10 2.52
N THR A 338 18.65 21.68 1.66
CA THR A 338 18.36 23.13 1.65
C THR A 338 17.35 23.52 2.74
N ALA A 339 17.02 24.82 2.86
CA ALA A 339 15.96 25.29 3.74
C ALA A 339 14.61 24.64 3.42
N THR A 340 13.70 24.62 4.41
CA THR A 340 12.38 24.01 4.28
C THR A 340 11.47 24.87 3.40
N ASP A 341 10.77 24.21 2.48
CA ASP A 341 9.77 24.80 1.57
C ASP A 341 8.38 24.24 1.91
N THR A 342 7.37 25.10 1.96
CA THR A 342 5.99 24.74 2.31
C THR A 342 5.21 24.37 1.06
N ILE A 343 4.63 23.18 1.04
CA ILE A 343 3.91 22.65 -0.13
C ILE A 343 2.40 22.71 0.06
N PHE A 344 1.92 22.41 1.27
CA PHE A 344 0.51 22.46 1.57
C PHE A 344 0.26 22.68 3.07
N GLU A 345 -0.41 23.79 3.41
CA GLU A 345 -0.80 24.13 4.77
C GLU A 345 -2.21 23.60 5.07
N ALA A 346 -2.32 22.31 5.40
CA ALA A 346 -3.59 21.67 5.75
C ALA A 346 -4.27 22.34 6.97
N SER A 347 -3.46 22.83 7.90
CA SER A 347 -3.90 23.53 9.11
C SER A 347 -4.77 24.77 8.85
N GLU A 348 -4.51 25.53 7.77
CA GLU A 348 -5.33 26.67 7.35
C GLU A 348 -6.76 26.27 6.96
N TYR A 349 -6.97 24.99 6.63
CA TYR A 349 -8.28 24.40 6.34
C TYR A 349 -8.88 23.67 7.54
N GLY A 350 -8.23 23.74 8.72
CA GLY A 350 -8.58 22.95 9.90
C GLY A 350 -8.35 21.45 9.73
N LYS A 351 -7.49 21.05 8.77
CA LYS A 351 -7.21 19.65 8.38
C LYS A 351 -5.78 19.24 8.69
N SER A 352 -5.53 17.94 8.64
CA SER A 352 -4.21 17.34 8.81
C SER A 352 -3.84 16.48 7.62
N ALA A 353 -2.62 16.61 7.09
CA ALA A 353 -2.14 15.88 5.92
C ALA A 353 -1.07 14.84 6.29
N THR A 354 -1.09 13.68 5.63
CA THR A 354 -0.12 12.60 5.83
C THR A 354 0.24 11.88 4.53
N PHE A 355 1.33 11.11 4.56
CA PHE A 355 1.82 10.29 3.44
C PHE A 355 1.97 11.06 2.12
N PRO A 356 2.80 12.12 2.04
CA PRO A 356 3.01 12.88 0.81
C PRO A 356 3.78 12.03 -0.21
N ARG A 357 3.11 11.46 -1.21
CA ARG A 357 3.72 10.56 -2.22
C ARG A 357 3.63 11.18 -3.61
N VAL A 358 4.77 11.52 -4.18
CA VAL A 358 4.87 12.08 -5.53
C VAL A 358 4.69 10.97 -6.57
N SER A 359 3.94 11.26 -7.65
CA SER A 359 3.75 10.35 -8.78
C SER A 359 5.08 10.09 -9.50
N PRO A 360 5.23 8.96 -10.21
CA PRO A 360 6.50 8.60 -10.88
C PRO A 360 6.98 9.61 -11.93
N ASP A 361 6.07 10.36 -12.55
CA ASP A 361 6.38 11.44 -13.50
C ASP A 361 6.75 12.77 -12.82
N GLY A 362 6.66 12.84 -11.49
CA GLY A 362 7.01 14.02 -10.70
C GLY A 362 5.96 15.12 -10.69
N ARG A 363 4.79 14.92 -11.32
CA ARG A 363 3.79 15.98 -11.49
C ARG A 363 2.80 16.09 -10.34
N TYR A 364 2.31 14.97 -9.83
CA TYR A 364 1.24 14.95 -8.85
C TYR A 364 1.76 14.57 -7.47
N LEU A 365 1.26 15.25 -6.44
CA LEU A 365 1.46 14.86 -5.06
C LEU A 365 0.16 14.27 -4.52
N LEU A 366 0.16 12.98 -4.20
CA LEU A 366 -0.94 12.28 -3.56
C LEU A 366 -0.70 12.22 -2.05
N PHE A 367 -1.69 12.57 -1.26
CA PHE A 367 -1.62 12.53 0.20
C PHE A 367 -2.98 12.19 0.81
N THR A 368 -2.98 11.81 2.09
CA THR A 368 -4.22 11.61 2.84
C THR A 368 -4.53 12.87 3.64
N LEU A 369 -5.77 13.37 3.59
CA LEU A 369 -6.23 14.52 4.34
C LEU A 369 -7.34 14.08 5.32
N GLY A 370 -7.14 14.33 6.60
CA GLY A 370 -8.09 14.02 7.67
C GLY A 370 -8.39 15.25 8.53
N ASP A 371 -9.27 15.11 9.52
CA ASP A 371 -9.66 16.22 10.40
C ASP A 371 -8.56 16.64 11.38
N PHE A 372 -7.68 15.71 11.79
CA PHE A 372 -6.65 15.95 12.81
C PHE A 372 -5.59 14.82 12.82
N GLY A 373 -4.51 15.03 13.57
CA GLY A 373 -3.56 13.97 13.91
C GLY A 373 -2.84 13.38 12.70
N ASN A 374 -2.28 12.18 12.85
CA ASN A 374 -1.51 11.55 11.76
C ASN A 374 -1.90 10.08 11.49
N PHE A 375 -2.67 9.44 12.37
CA PHE A 375 -3.03 8.03 12.25
C PHE A 375 -4.32 7.80 11.46
N HIS A 376 -4.37 8.39 10.27
CA HIS A 376 -5.55 8.47 9.40
C HIS A 376 -6.20 7.11 9.05
N ILE A 377 -5.48 5.98 9.19
CA ILE A 377 -6.01 4.64 8.92
C ILE A 377 -7.18 4.21 9.84
N TRP A 378 -7.45 4.97 10.91
CA TRP A 378 -8.66 4.83 11.73
C TRP A 378 -9.58 6.03 11.70
N HIS A 379 -9.20 7.12 11.02
CA HIS A 379 -9.97 8.36 11.03
C HIS A 379 -10.98 8.36 9.89
N LYS A 380 -12.27 8.30 10.19
CA LYS A 380 -13.37 8.22 9.18
C LYS A 380 -13.46 9.43 8.25
N SER A 381 -12.80 10.53 8.58
CA SER A 381 -12.69 11.72 7.74
C SER A 381 -11.57 11.64 6.70
N SER A 382 -10.79 10.55 6.68
CA SER A 382 -9.55 10.48 5.91
C SER A 382 -9.81 10.11 4.47
N ASP A 383 -9.52 11.07 3.60
CA ASP A 383 -9.72 10.99 2.17
C ASP A 383 -8.38 11.11 1.42
N LEU A 384 -8.29 10.54 0.21
CA LEU A 384 -7.18 10.79 -0.70
C LEU A 384 -7.36 12.11 -1.45
N TYR A 385 -6.31 12.93 -1.44
CA TYR A 385 -6.23 14.21 -2.13
C TYR A 385 -5.02 14.27 -3.07
N LEU A 386 -5.19 14.99 -4.16
CA LEU A 386 -4.19 15.19 -5.20
C LEU A 386 -3.90 16.67 -5.35
N LEU A 387 -2.62 17.04 -5.25
CA LEU A 387 -2.12 18.34 -5.67
C LEU A 387 -1.39 18.17 -7.01
N ASP A 388 -1.89 18.81 -8.06
CA ASP A 388 -1.15 18.93 -9.32
C ASP A 388 -0.08 20.01 -9.16
N MET A 389 1.20 19.63 -9.12
CA MET A 389 2.30 20.56 -8.84
C MET A 389 2.69 21.42 -10.07
N GLU A 390 2.14 21.13 -11.26
CA GLU A 390 2.27 22.05 -12.40
C GLU A 390 1.30 23.22 -12.30
N THR A 391 0.05 22.95 -11.91
CA THR A 391 -1.03 23.95 -11.87
C THR A 391 -1.32 24.47 -10.47
N TRP A 392 -0.75 23.85 -9.44
CA TRP A 392 -1.04 24.05 -8.02
C TRP A 392 -2.52 23.88 -7.66
N THR A 393 -3.23 23.02 -8.39
CA THR A 393 -4.64 22.74 -8.15
C THR A 393 -4.78 21.55 -7.20
N LEU A 394 -5.54 21.74 -6.12
CA LEU A 394 -5.92 20.71 -5.17
C LEU A 394 -7.28 20.10 -5.54
N SER A 395 -7.39 18.77 -5.52
CA SER A 395 -8.65 18.06 -5.69
C SER A 395 -8.73 16.79 -4.83
N ALA A 396 -9.92 16.47 -4.33
CA ALA A 396 -10.18 15.17 -3.73
C ALA A 396 -10.29 14.11 -4.84
N LEU A 397 -9.75 12.92 -4.60
CA LEU A 397 -9.95 11.76 -5.49
C LEU A 397 -11.27 11.05 -5.14
N ALA A 398 -12.38 11.75 -5.35
CA ALA A 398 -13.72 11.31 -4.93
C ALA A 398 -14.11 9.90 -5.45
N GLU A 399 -13.63 9.51 -6.64
CA GLU A 399 -13.87 8.17 -7.20
C GLU A 399 -13.16 7.06 -6.42
N LEU A 400 -12.02 7.36 -5.78
CA LEU A 400 -11.31 6.42 -4.90
C LEU A 400 -11.91 6.42 -3.51
N ASN A 401 -12.30 7.57 -3.00
CA ASN A 401 -12.77 7.74 -1.63
C ASN A 401 -14.12 7.06 -1.37
N SER A 402 -14.44 6.90 -0.09
CA SER A 402 -15.68 6.29 0.38
C SER A 402 -16.19 7.03 1.63
N PRO A 403 -17.39 6.71 2.13
CA PRO A 403 -17.85 7.25 3.41
C PRO A 403 -17.10 6.72 4.65
N ASP A 404 -16.00 5.97 4.46
CA ASP A 404 -15.17 5.42 5.53
C ASP A 404 -13.70 5.84 5.30
N VAL A 405 -12.72 5.02 5.67
CA VAL A 405 -11.30 5.41 5.67
C VAL A 405 -10.57 5.06 4.39
N GLU A 406 -9.72 5.99 3.92
CA GLU A 406 -8.65 5.78 2.95
C GLU A 406 -7.32 6.29 3.48
N SER A 407 -6.29 5.44 3.49
CA SER A 407 -4.94 5.85 3.90
C SER A 407 -3.89 4.89 3.36
N TYR A 408 -2.60 5.17 3.62
CA TYR A 408 -1.45 4.39 3.17
C TYR A 408 -1.54 3.99 1.69
N HIS A 409 -1.32 4.97 0.81
CA HIS A 409 -1.29 4.79 -0.63
C HIS A 409 0.11 4.60 -1.21
N SER A 410 0.17 3.95 -2.37
CA SER A 410 1.37 3.75 -3.18
C SER A 410 1.01 3.86 -4.67
N TRP A 411 1.88 4.52 -5.43
CA TRP A 411 1.79 4.59 -6.89
C TRP A 411 2.36 3.32 -7.51
N SER A 412 1.82 2.85 -8.63
CA SER A 412 2.54 1.88 -9.47
C SER A 412 3.70 2.57 -10.17
N SER A 413 4.68 1.79 -10.62
CA SER A 413 5.92 2.31 -11.20
C SER A 413 5.75 3.09 -12.50
N ASN A 414 4.62 2.90 -13.19
CA ASN A 414 4.22 3.67 -14.37
C ASN A 414 3.27 4.83 -14.08
N GLY A 415 2.86 5.03 -12.82
CA GLY A 415 1.98 6.12 -12.39
C GLY A 415 0.52 5.99 -12.84
N ARG A 416 0.11 4.79 -13.28
CA ARG A 416 -1.24 4.53 -13.80
C ARG A 416 -2.16 3.82 -12.83
N TRP A 417 -1.64 3.33 -11.71
CA TRP A 417 -2.41 2.67 -10.67
C TRP A 417 -2.04 3.23 -9.31
N ILE A 418 -3.04 3.34 -8.45
CA ILE A 418 -2.89 3.68 -7.04
C ILE A 418 -3.42 2.50 -6.25
N ILE A 419 -2.61 1.94 -5.36
CA ILE A 419 -3.06 1.01 -4.33
C ILE A 419 -3.13 1.75 -3.00
N PHE A 420 -4.16 1.48 -2.21
CA PHE A 420 -4.35 2.13 -0.91
C PHE A 420 -5.08 1.21 0.06
N SER A 421 -4.94 1.49 1.35
CA SER A 421 -5.65 0.76 2.40
C SER A 421 -7.00 1.42 2.65
N SER A 422 -8.07 0.63 2.70
CA SER A 422 -9.40 1.12 3.00
C SER A 422 -10.15 0.21 3.98
N ARG A 423 -11.09 0.80 4.72
CA ARG A 423 -12.02 0.11 5.63
C ARG A 423 -13.47 0.12 5.12
N ARG A 424 -13.69 0.47 3.85
CA ARG A 424 -15.02 0.71 3.26
C ARG A 424 -16.03 -0.43 3.32
N ASP A 425 -15.57 -1.67 3.50
CA ASP A 425 -16.46 -2.83 3.56
C ASP A 425 -17.09 -2.99 4.95
N ASP A 426 -16.27 -3.28 5.96
CA ASP A 426 -16.71 -3.69 7.30
C ASP A 426 -16.28 -2.73 8.43
N GLY A 427 -15.55 -1.65 8.09
CA GLY A 427 -15.00 -0.68 9.05
C GLY A 427 -13.89 -1.21 9.96
N SER A 428 -13.61 -2.52 9.96
CA SER A 428 -12.83 -3.24 10.97
C SER A 428 -11.52 -3.81 10.45
N TYR A 429 -11.43 -4.16 9.18
CA TYR A 429 -10.21 -4.64 8.53
C TYR A 429 -9.76 -3.68 7.44
N THR A 430 -8.46 -3.41 7.37
CA THR A 430 -7.90 -2.70 6.22
C THR A 430 -7.71 -3.66 5.06
N ARG A 431 -8.30 -3.32 3.91
CA ARG A 431 -8.19 -4.07 2.66
C ARG A 431 -7.50 -3.22 1.59
N PRO A 432 -6.69 -3.83 0.71
CA PRO A 432 -6.04 -3.12 -0.38
C PRO A 432 -7.02 -2.92 -1.54
N TYR A 433 -7.25 -1.67 -1.91
CA TYR A 433 -8.00 -1.26 -3.09
C TYR A 433 -7.09 -0.67 -4.13
N ILE A 434 -7.41 -0.90 -5.39
CA ILE A 434 -6.64 -0.50 -6.55
C ILE A 434 -7.53 0.33 -7.47
N GLY A 435 -7.08 1.54 -7.84
CA GLY A 435 -7.76 2.41 -8.80
C GLY A 435 -6.85 2.78 -9.96
N TYR A 436 -7.42 2.91 -11.17
CA TYR A 436 -6.72 3.45 -12.33
C TYR A 436 -6.61 4.97 -12.20
N PHE A 437 -5.47 5.53 -12.62
CA PHE A 437 -5.20 6.96 -12.60
C PHE A 437 -4.66 7.44 -13.95
N LYS A 438 -5.22 8.54 -14.45
CA LYS A 438 -4.76 9.21 -15.66
C LYS A 438 -5.15 10.69 -15.64
N ASP A 439 -4.21 11.56 -15.97
CA ASP A 439 -4.42 13.00 -16.20
C ASP A 439 -5.20 13.69 -15.05
N GLY A 440 -4.79 13.43 -13.80
CA GLY A 440 -5.40 14.02 -12.61
C GLY A 440 -6.73 13.39 -12.19
N LYS A 441 -7.18 12.32 -12.85
CA LYS A 441 -8.45 11.63 -12.58
C LYS A 441 -8.23 10.18 -12.22
N ALA A 442 -9.00 9.71 -11.24
CA ALA A 442 -9.06 8.30 -10.87
C ALA A 442 -10.37 7.65 -11.34
N SER A 443 -10.37 6.32 -11.49
CA SER A 443 -11.60 5.53 -11.67
C SER A 443 -12.04 4.88 -10.37
N LYS A 444 -13.31 4.44 -10.30
CA LYS A 444 -13.80 3.55 -9.24
C LYS A 444 -12.79 2.41 -8.97
N PRO A 445 -12.37 2.20 -7.71
CA PRO A 445 -11.39 1.20 -7.35
C PRO A 445 -12.03 -0.20 -7.23
N PHE A 446 -11.19 -1.22 -7.27
CA PHE A 446 -11.54 -2.60 -6.96
C PHE A 446 -10.62 -3.16 -5.87
N ILE A 447 -11.14 -4.06 -5.05
CA ILE A 447 -10.36 -4.75 -4.02
C ILE A 447 -9.37 -5.73 -4.66
N LEU A 448 -8.21 -5.96 -4.03
CA LEU A 448 -7.22 -6.94 -4.48
C LEU A 448 -7.88 -8.29 -4.83
N PRO A 449 -7.74 -8.78 -6.07
CA PRO A 449 -8.43 -10.00 -6.50
C PRO A 449 -7.92 -11.26 -5.79
N GLN A 450 -8.87 -12.11 -5.42
CA GLN A 450 -8.65 -13.36 -4.70
C GLN A 450 -9.11 -14.56 -5.51
N LYS A 451 -8.48 -15.71 -5.27
CA LYS A 451 -8.84 -16.96 -5.96
C LYS A 451 -10.27 -17.38 -5.62
N SER A 452 -10.59 -17.39 -4.32
CA SER A 452 -11.94 -17.60 -3.82
C SER A 452 -12.67 -16.26 -3.74
N PRO A 453 -13.86 -16.11 -4.34
CA PRO A 453 -14.69 -14.92 -4.18
C PRO A 453 -15.02 -14.56 -2.72
N ASP A 454 -15.15 -15.56 -1.86
CA ASP A 454 -15.59 -15.39 -0.47
C ASP A 454 -14.43 -15.14 0.49
N PHE A 455 -13.19 -15.05 -0.01
CA PHE A 455 -11.96 -14.92 0.78
C PHE A 455 -12.05 -13.84 1.86
N TYR A 456 -12.53 -12.64 1.52
CA TYR A 456 -12.56 -11.52 2.48
C TYR A 456 -13.59 -11.70 3.60
N GLY A 457 -14.61 -12.54 3.41
CA GLY A 457 -15.58 -12.89 4.45
C GLY A 457 -15.02 -13.84 5.51
N GLU A 458 -13.96 -14.58 5.18
CA GLU A 458 -13.33 -15.58 6.05
C GLU A 458 -11.92 -15.16 6.52
N PHE A 459 -11.40 -14.04 6.00
CA PHE A 459 -10.04 -13.59 6.26
C PHE A 459 -9.97 -12.48 7.32
N PHE A 460 -9.68 -12.86 8.56
CA PHE A 460 -9.71 -11.96 9.72
C PHE A 460 -8.37 -11.24 10.02
N LYS A 461 -7.58 -10.89 9.00
CA LYS A 461 -6.39 -10.04 9.15
C LYS A 461 -6.49 -8.76 8.34
N SER A 462 -5.82 -7.72 8.83
CA SER A 462 -5.66 -6.43 8.16
C SER A 462 -4.41 -6.44 7.28
N TYR A 463 -4.54 -5.88 6.07
CA TYR A 463 -3.43 -5.59 5.17
C TYR A 463 -2.85 -4.23 5.56
N ASN A 464 -1.54 -4.17 5.79
CA ASN A 464 -0.89 -2.93 6.20
C ASN A 464 0.32 -2.65 5.32
N ILE A 465 0.45 -1.38 4.91
CA ILE A 465 1.52 -0.89 4.01
C ILE A 465 1.52 -1.69 2.70
N PRO A 466 0.45 -1.62 1.88
CA PRO A 466 0.49 -2.20 0.54
C PRO A 466 1.40 -1.36 -0.36
N GLU A 467 2.51 -1.94 -0.84
CA GLU A 467 3.44 -1.28 -1.75
C GLU A 467 3.63 -2.06 -3.04
N PHE A 468 3.58 -1.36 -4.18
CA PHE A 468 3.86 -1.95 -5.49
C PHE A 468 5.33 -2.34 -5.64
N MET A 469 5.56 -3.44 -6.36
CA MET A 469 6.86 -3.92 -6.75
C MET A 469 6.80 -4.45 -8.18
N VAL A 470 7.86 -4.22 -8.96
CA VAL A 470 7.99 -4.83 -10.30
C VAL A 470 8.76 -6.14 -10.27
N GLU A 471 9.54 -6.37 -9.21
CA GLU A 471 10.30 -7.59 -8.99
C GLU A 471 9.98 -8.15 -7.61
N PRO A 472 9.88 -9.47 -7.42
CA PRO A 472 9.66 -10.06 -6.11
C PRO A 472 10.95 -10.01 -5.27
N VAL A 473 10.80 -10.05 -3.95
CA VAL A 473 11.89 -10.29 -3.02
C VAL A 473 12.45 -11.71 -3.24
N LYS A 474 13.75 -11.76 -3.53
CA LYS A 474 14.49 -13.00 -3.87
C LYS A 474 15.25 -13.57 -2.68
N VAL A 475 15.63 -12.74 -1.69
CA VAL A 475 16.37 -13.18 -0.51
C VAL A 475 15.60 -14.28 0.24
N SER A 476 16.33 -15.29 0.71
CA SER A 476 15.72 -16.42 1.39
C SER A 476 15.27 -16.03 2.80
N ARG A 477 14.16 -16.61 3.26
CA ARG A 477 13.68 -16.44 4.64
C ARG A 477 14.73 -16.89 5.66
N LYS A 478 15.52 -17.92 5.33
CA LYS A 478 16.64 -18.38 6.15
C LYS A 478 17.68 -17.26 6.35
N ASN A 479 18.07 -16.57 5.29
CA ASN A 479 19.06 -15.47 5.40
C ASN A 479 18.53 -14.33 6.27
N LEU A 480 17.23 -14.00 6.15
CA LEU A 480 16.57 -13.01 7.01
C LEU A 480 16.62 -13.43 8.49
N VAL A 481 16.22 -14.67 8.79
CA VAL A 481 16.26 -15.23 10.16
C VAL A 481 17.67 -15.25 10.72
N ASP A 482 18.65 -15.69 9.93
CA ASP A 482 20.06 -15.78 10.35
C ASP A 482 20.64 -14.39 10.62
N ALA A 483 20.24 -13.36 9.87
CA ALA A 483 20.63 -11.97 10.14
C ALA A 483 19.97 -11.41 11.41
N ILE A 484 18.69 -11.71 11.65
CA ILE A 484 17.97 -11.24 12.83
C ILE A 484 18.54 -11.82 14.13
N LYS A 485 19.06 -13.05 14.10
CA LYS A 485 19.68 -13.68 15.28
C LYS A 485 21.04 -13.09 15.66
N LYS A 486 21.73 -12.42 14.74
CA LYS A 486 23.02 -11.77 15.02
C LYS A 486 22.82 -10.49 15.82
N ASP A 487 23.87 -9.98 16.43
CA ASP A 487 23.84 -8.65 17.02
C ASP A 487 23.66 -7.58 15.93
N ALA A 488 22.96 -6.51 16.28
CA ALA A 488 22.77 -5.39 15.38
C ALA A 488 24.10 -4.63 15.20
N GLN A 489 24.46 -4.31 13.97
CA GLN A 489 25.56 -3.39 13.68
C GLN A 489 25.13 -1.99 14.13
N GLN A 490 25.91 -1.36 15.00
CA GLN A 490 25.58 -0.04 15.52
C GLN A 490 25.94 1.02 14.46
N ALA A 491 24.97 1.83 14.04
CA ALA A 491 25.23 2.98 13.18
C ALA A 491 25.95 4.09 13.97
N THR A 492 26.84 4.82 13.29
CA THR A 492 27.53 5.98 13.86
C THR A 492 26.85 7.27 13.43
N PHE A 493 26.85 8.29 14.30
CA PHE A 493 26.31 9.60 13.93
C PHE A 493 27.39 10.45 13.25
N ASN A 494 27.06 11.01 12.10
CA ASN A 494 27.93 11.91 11.36
C ASN A 494 27.82 13.34 11.92
N ASN A 495 28.82 13.71 12.72
CA ASN A 495 28.92 15.01 13.39
C ASN A 495 29.44 16.15 12.48
N GLU A 496 29.50 15.98 11.15
CA GLU A 496 29.83 17.07 10.23
C GLU A 496 28.68 18.09 10.11
N LEU A 497 28.34 18.75 11.22
CA LEU A 497 27.94 20.14 11.18
C LEU A 497 29.17 20.94 10.74
N LYS A 498 29.47 20.95 9.44
CA LYS A 498 30.26 22.04 8.86
C LYS A 498 29.41 23.30 9.01
N LYS A 499 29.52 23.94 10.19
CA LYS A 499 29.08 25.33 10.36
C LYS A 499 29.59 26.09 9.15
N PRO A 500 28.76 26.87 8.43
CA PRO A 500 29.29 27.72 7.39
C PRO A 500 30.41 28.53 8.03
N VAL A 501 31.60 28.48 7.42
CA VAL A 501 32.66 29.42 7.76
C VAL A 501 32.11 30.78 7.39
N ILE A 502 31.46 31.43 8.35
CA ILE A 502 31.30 32.87 8.32
C ILE A 502 32.74 33.36 8.39
N LYS A 503 33.31 33.69 7.23
CA LYS A 503 34.41 34.64 7.21
C LYS A 503 33.89 35.84 7.98
N LYS A 504 34.49 36.12 9.14
CA LYS A 504 34.43 37.44 9.73
C LYS A 504 35.03 38.36 8.69
N ASP A 505 34.18 38.98 7.88
CA ASP A 505 34.55 40.27 7.32
C ASP A 505 34.62 41.21 8.52
N GLU A 506 35.84 41.62 8.81
CA GLU A 506 36.11 42.73 9.70
C GLU A 506 35.37 43.95 9.15
N LYS A 507 34.41 44.41 9.95
CA LYS A 507 33.84 45.77 9.98
C LYS A 507 34.42 46.75 8.94
N GLU A 508 33.55 47.22 8.06
CA GLU A 508 33.47 48.66 7.78
C GLU A 508 32.07 49.15 8.15
N ASN A 509 32.04 50.00 9.18
CA ASN A 509 30.90 50.79 9.57
C ASN A 509 30.58 51.77 8.44
N PHE A 510 29.30 51.90 8.06
CA PHE A 510 28.82 53.09 7.34
C PHE A 510 27.68 53.73 8.14
N TYR A 511 28.08 54.34 9.26
CA TYR A 511 27.60 55.65 9.69
C TYR A 511 28.85 56.47 10.02
N GLU A 512 29.43 57.05 8.96
CA GLU A 512 30.13 58.34 8.85
C GLU A 512 30.89 58.39 7.51
#